data_AF-A0A2N9LIA6-F1
#
_entry.id   AF-A0A2N9LIA6-F1
#
_cell.length_a   1.000
_cell.length_b   1.000
_cell.length_c   1.000
_cell.angle_alpha   90.00
_cell.angle_beta   90.00
_cell.angle_gamma   90.00
#
_symmetry.space_group_name_H-M   'P 1'
#
loop_
_entity.id
_entity.type
_entity.pdbx_description
1 polymer ?
#
loop_
_entity_poly.entity_id
_entity_poly.type
_entity_poly.pdbx_seq_one_letter_code
_entity_poly.pdbx_strand_id
1 'polypeptide(L)'
;MPYARLSASGNVREQAQSVERTGMGDLLARLSVNLYGAPALSLREFPRYHQDWIIGATLQVQAPTGHYYHEKLVNIGTNRWAVKPELGASKAPGPWTLESEASVVFFTDNDEFYGGNVRHQNPLFAVQAHAIYNFSAKLWGRSTEPTTPAAARP
;
A
#
# COMPACT_ATOMS: atom_id res chain seq x y z
N MET A 1 -9.75 -1.12 -12.16
CA MET A 1 -8.61 -1.91 -12.68
C MET A 1 -7.51 -0.95 -13.08
N PRO A 2 -6.29 -1.05 -12.54
CA PRO A 2 -5.16 -0.22 -12.94
C PRO A 2 -4.53 -0.72 -14.25
N TYR A 3 -4.13 0.20 -15.12
CA TYR A 3 -3.28 -0.09 -16.28
C TYR A 3 -1.84 0.33 -15.96
N ALA A 4 -0.86 -0.49 -16.32
CA ALA A 4 0.54 -0.24 -16.01
C ALA A 4 1.46 -0.49 -17.21
N ARG A 5 2.55 0.28 -17.27
CA ARG A 5 3.72 0.03 -18.11
C ARG A 5 4.93 -0.16 -17.19
N LEU A 6 5.66 -1.24 -17.38
CA LEU A 6 6.88 -1.55 -16.64
C LEU A 6 8.04 -1.65 -17.62
N SER A 7 9.11 -0.90 -17.34
CA SER A 7 10.39 -1.00 -18.03
C SER A 7 11.43 -1.44 -17.01
N ALA A 8 12.10 -2.56 -17.28
CA ALA A 8 13.15 -3.09 -16.42
C ALA A 8 14.39 -3.42 -17.25
N SER A 9 15.55 -3.01 -16.76
CA SER A 9 16.86 -3.39 -17.30
C SER A 9 17.68 -4.10 -16.24
N GLY A 10 18.40 -5.15 -16.61
CA GLY A 10 19.23 -5.90 -15.68
C GLY A 10 20.07 -6.97 -16.37
N ASN A 11 21.07 -7.48 -15.65
CA ASN A 11 21.88 -8.59 -16.12
C ASN A 11 21.21 -9.90 -15.72
N VAL A 12 20.68 -10.62 -16.69
CA VAL A 12 20.16 -11.98 -16.49
C VAL A 12 21.16 -12.93 -17.14
N ARG A 13 21.86 -13.73 -16.33
CA ARG A 13 22.92 -14.64 -16.81
C ARG A 13 24.04 -13.91 -17.59
N GLU A 14 24.57 -12.82 -17.01
CA GLU A 14 25.67 -12.01 -17.58
C GLU A 14 25.38 -11.29 -18.91
N GLN A 15 24.14 -11.32 -19.41
CA GLN A 15 23.70 -10.51 -20.54
C GLN A 15 22.78 -9.38 -20.08
N ALA A 16 23.11 -8.15 -20.47
CA ALA A 16 22.25 -7.00 -20.27
C ALA A 16 21.00 -7.16 -21.13
N GLN A 17 19.84 -7.27 -20.48
CA GLN A 17 18.54 -7.36 -21.15
C GLN A 17 17.65 -6.21 -20.69
N SER A 18 16.96 -5.59 -21.65
CA SER A 18 15.92 -4.60 -21.41
C SER A 18 14.56 -5.20 -21.77
N VAL A 19 13.59 -5.03 -20.89
CA VAL A 19 12.27 -5.64 -21.00
C VAL A 19 11.20 -4.57 -20.75
N GLU A 20 10.38 -4.32 -21.78
CA GLU A 20 9.18 -3.50 -21.66
C GLU A 20 7.93 -4.40 -21.58
N ARG A 21 7.01 -4.07 -20.67
CA ARG A 21 5.74 -4.78 -20.46
C ARG A 21 4.61 -3.79 -20.25
N THR A 22 3.47 -4.09 -20.85
CA THR A 22 2.21 -3.36 -20.68
C THR A 22 1.10 -4.36 -20.41
N GLY A 23 0.14 -3.98 -19.58
CA GLY A 23 -0.99 -4.85 -19.26
C GLY A 23 -1.85 -4.31 -18.13
N MET A 24 -2.93 -5.04 -17.86
CA MET A 24 -3.75 -4.80 -16.69
C MET A 24 -3.04 -5.35 -15.45
N GLY A 25 -3.00 -4.55 -14.39
CA GLY A 25 -2.55 -5.00 -13.07
C GLY A 25 -3.62 -5.81 -12.35
N ASP A 26 -3.21 -6.40 -11.23
CA ASP A 26 -4.09 -7.14 -10.33
C ASP A 26 -5.22 -6.24 -9.79
N LEU A 27 -6.44 -6.78 -9.67
CA LEU A 27 -7.57 -6.07 -9.05
C LEU A 27 -7.26 -5.82 -7.59
N LEU A 28 -7.55 -4.61 -7.11
CA LEU A 28 -7.44 -4.23 -5.70
C LEU A 28 -8.80 -3.79 -5.17
N ALA A 29 -9.28 -4.46 -4.13
CA ALA A 29 -10.43 -4.05 -3.33
C ALA A 29 -9.93 -3.54 -1.96
N ARG A 30 -10.53 -2.45 -1.47
CA ARG A 30 -10.21 -1.85 -0.17
C ARG A 30 -11.50 -1.55 0.59
N LEU A 31 -11.53 -1.95 1.85
CA LEU A 31 -12.56 -1.58 2.82
C LEU A 31 -11.88 -0.85 3.99
N SER A 32 -12.41 0.32 4.36
CA SER A 32 -11.92 1.11 5.50
C SER A 32 -13.06 1.46 6.42
N VAL A 33 -12.85 1.31 7.73
CA VAL A 33 -13.84 1.59 8.77
C VAL A 33 -13.22 2.45 9.87
N ASN A 34 -13.97 3.43 10.35
CA ASN A 34 -13.63 4.15 11.56
C ASN A 34 -14.18 3.38 12.76
N LEU A 35 -13.29 2.89 13.61
CA LEU A 35 -13.62 2.14 14.80
C LEU A 35 -13.95 3.06 15.98
N TYR A 36 -13.31 4.23 16.04
CA TYR A 36 -13.48 5.18 17.13
C TYR A 36 -13.28 6.62 16.69
N GLY A 37 -14.01 7.53 17.35
CA GLY A 37 -13.71 8.96 17.39
C GLY A 37 -14.05 9.77 16.14
N ALA A 38 -14.44 9.13 15.04
CA ALA A 38 -14.91 9.79 13.82
C ALA A 38 -16.40 9.48 13.56
N PRO A 39 -17.33 10.06 14.34
CA PRO A 39 -18.75 9.85 14.16
C PRO A 39 -19.23 10.40 12.81
N ALA A 40 -20.30 9.83 12.27
CA ALA A 40 -20.97 10.38 11.09
C ALA A 40 -21.74 11.65 11.49
N LEU A 41 -21.11 12.81 11.31
CA LEU A 41 -21.67 14.11 11.67
C LEU A 41 -22.54 14.67 10.54
N SER A 42 -23.65 15.31 10.90
CA SER A 42 -24.38 16.16 9.98
C SER A 42 -23.65 17.49 9.70
N LEU A 43 -24.03 18.19 8.64
CA LEU A 43 -23.47 19.52 8.31
C LEU A 43 -23.59 20.54 9.46
N ARG A 44 -24.58 20.38 10.35
CA ARG A 44 -24.79 21.27 11.51
C ARG A 44 -23.88 20.93 12.69
N GLU A 45 -23.45 19.69 12.80
CA GLU A 45 -22.60 19.19 13.89
C GLU A 45 -21.12 19.32 13.56
N PHE A 46 -20.77 19.31 12.27
CA PHE A 46 -19.40 19.40 11.78
C PHE A 46 -18.59 20.59 12.36
N PRO A 47 -19.13 21.84 12.45
CA PRO A 47 -18.36 22.96 12.99
C PRO A 47 -18.02 22.85 14.47
N ARG A 48 -18.71 21.97 15.22
CA ARG A 48 -18.49 21.77 16.67
C ARG A 48 -17.58 20.58 16.96
N TYR A 49 -17.22 19.81 15.94
CA TYR A 49 -16.41 18.64 16.11
C TYR A 49 -14.94 19.01 16.28
N HIS A 50 -14.37 18.53 17.37
CA HIS A 50 -12.95 18.58 17.62
C HIS A 50 -12.46 17.14 17.71
N GLN A 51 -11.56 16.77 16.79
CA GLN A 51 -10.93 15.47 16.82
C GLN A 51 -10.07 15.35 18.09
N ASP A 52 -10.35 14.30 18.89
CA ASP A 52 -9.38 13.78 19.86
C ASP A 52 -8.62 12.62 19.21
N TRP A 53 -8.95 11.37 19.54
CA TRP A 53 -8.41 10.19 18.86
C TRP A 53 -9.37 9.69 17.80
N ILE A 54 -8.85 9.40 16.61
CA ILE A 54 -9.52 8.59 15.59
C ILE A 54 -8.75 7.28 15.49
N ILE A 55 -9.47 6.16 15.51
CA ILE A 55 -8.90 4.83 15.27
C ILE A 55 -9.64 4.23 14.08
N GLY A 56 -8.89 3.75 13.10
CA GLY A 56 -9.41 3.15 11.89
C GLY A 56 -8.79 1.79 11.61
N ALA A 57 -9.52 0.96 10.90
CA ALA A 57 -9.02 -0.29 10.33
C ALA A 57 -9.26 -0.30 8.83
N THR A 58 -8.29 -0.82 8.09
CA THR A 58 -8.41 -1.04 6.66
C THR A 58 -8.08 -2.49 6.33
N LEU A 59 -8.84 -3.08 5.41
CA LEU A 59 -8.52 -4.34 4.78
C LEU A 59 -8.38 -4.12 3.27
N GLN A 60 -7.23 -4.49 2.72
CA GLN A 60 -6.99 -4.50 1.28
C GLN A 60 -6.81 -5.93 0.79
N VAL A 61 -7.44 -6.25 -0.33
CA VAL A 61 -7.33 -7.55 -0.99
C VAL A 61 -6.95 -7.32 -2.45
N GLN A 62 -5.83 -7.90 -2.86
CA GLN A 62 -5.38 -7.95 -4.23
C GLN A 62 -5.62 -9.34 -4.80
N ALA A 63 -6.36 -9.40 -5.91
CA ALA A 63 -6.69 -10.64 -6.60
C ALA A 63 -5.80 -10.85 -7.84
N PRO A 64 -5.38 -12.08 -8.15
CA PRO A 64 -4.47 -12.39 -9.27
C PRO A 64 -5.18 -12.34 -10.63
N THR A 65 -5.75 -11.19 -10.97
CA THR A 65 -6.48 -10.97 -12.23
C THR A 65 -5.66 -10.22 -13.27
N GLY A 66 -4.46 -9.77 -12.91
CA GLY A 66 -3.56 -9.03 -13.79
C GLY A 66 -2.90 -9.93 -14.83
N HIS A 67 -2.38 -9.32 -15.89
CA HIS A 67 -1.68 -10.06 -16.95
C HIS A 67 -0.37 -10.67 -16.41
N TYR A 68 -0.28 -11.99 -16.49
CA TYR A 68 0.87 -12.77 -16.03
C TYR A 68 1.20 -13.86 -17.06
N TYR A 69 2.51 -14.06 -17.30
CA TYR A 69 3.06 -15.08 -18.17
C TYR A 69 4.10 -15.89 -17.40
N HIS A 70 3.87 -17.19 -17.21
CA HIS A 70 4.74 -18.05 -16.41
C HIS A 70 6.12 -18.29 -17.03
N GLU A 71 6.33 -18.01 -18.33
CA GLU A 71 7.65 -18.10 -18.98
C GLU A 71 8.48 -16.83 -18.78
N LYS A 72 7.91 -15.78 -18.16
CA LYS A 72 8.55 -14.48 -18.00
C LYS A 72 8.90 -14.26 -16.54
N LEU A 73 10.14 -13.81 -16.31
CA LEU A 73 10.60 -13.45 -14.96
C LEU A 73 9.93 -12.15 -14.47
N VAL A 74 9.65 -11.22 -15.40
CA VAL A 74 9.06 -9.92 -15.14
C VAL A 74 7.63 -9.87 -15.69
N ASN A 75 6.66 -9.68 -14.80
CA ASN A 75 5.22 -9.64 -15.09
C ASN A 75 4.55 -8.39 -14.49
N ILE A 76 3.39 -8.04 -15.04
CA ILE A 76 2.56 -6.92 -14.55
C ILE A 76 1.68 -7.38 -13.39
N GLY A 77 0.98 -8.51 -13.56
CA GLY A 77 0.32 -9.22 -12.47
C GLY A 77 1.31 -10.04 -11.65
N THR A 78 0.92 -10.40 -10.43
CA THR A 78 1.77 -11.18 -9.52
C THR A 78 1.43 -12.67 -9.47
N ASN A 79 0.28 -13.06 -10.04
CA ASN A 79 -0.29 -14.41 -10.01
C ASN A 79 -0.36 -15.01 -8.60
N ARG A 80 -0.76 -14.19 -7.63
CA ARG A 80 -1.08 -14.61 -6.27
C ARG A 80 -2.02 -13.62 -5.62
N TRP A 81 -2.67 -14.07 -4.56
CA TRP A 81 -3.45 -13.18 -3.71
C TRP A 81 -2.52 -12.43 -2.75
N ALA A 82 -2.90 -11.20 -2.41
CA ALA A 82 -2.34 -10.48 -1.28
C ALA A 82 -3.44 -9.92 -0.40
N VAL A 83 -3.32 -10.10 0.92
CA VAL A 83 -4.27 -9.55 1.90
C VAL A 83 -3.48 -8.67 2.88
N LYS A 84 -3.86 -7.39 2.95
CA LYS A 84 -3.22 -6.40 3.82
C LYS A 84 -4.22 -5.85 4.85
N PRO A 85 -4.31 -6.43 6.05
CA PRO A 85 -4.90 -5.77 7.20
C PRO A 85 -4.00 -4.62 7.68
N GLU A 86 -4.64 -3.57 8.18
CA GLU A 86 -4.01 -2.31 8.55
C GLU A 86 -4.81 -1.65 9.69
N LEU A 87 -4.10 -1.10 10.67
CA LEU A 87 -4.65 -0.34 11.78
C LEU A 87 -4.00 1.04 11.81
N GLY A 88 -4.83 2.07 11.91
CA GLY A 88 -4.39 3.46 11.95
C GLY A 88 -4.93 4.19 13.17
N ALA A 89 -4.15 5.14 13.66
CA ALA A 89 -4.56 6.08 14.70
C ALA A 89 -4.17 7.50 14.32
N SER A 90 -5.06 8.46 14.57
CA SER A 90 -4.83 9.88 14.33
C SER A 90 -5.24 10.71 15.54
N LYS A 91 -4.44 11.72 15.90
CA LYS A 91 -4.75 12.68 16.95
C LYS A 91 -4.46 14.10 16.49
N ALA A 92 -5.33 15.06 16.80
CA ALA A 92 -5.17 16.45 16.38
C ALA A 92 -4.98 17.44 17.56
N PRO A 93 -3.86 17.38 18.33
CA PRO A 93 -3.62 18.31 19.43
C PRO A 93 -3.25 19.72 18.93
N GLY A 94 -4.14 20.68 19.15
CA GLY A 94 -3.90 22.08 18.81
C GLY A 94 -3.72 22.28 17.30
N PRO A 95 -2.60 22.88 16.83
CA PRO A 95 -2.34 23.04 15.39
C PRO A 95 -1.79 21.78 14.72
N TRP A 96 -1.44 20.75 15.48
CA TRP A 96 -0.83 19.52 14.94
C TRP A 96 -1.88 18.45 14.67
N THR A 97 -1.66 17.69 13.59
CA THR A 97 -2.28 16.38 13.35
C THR A 97 -1.18 15.33 13.29
N LEU A 98 -1.25 14.34 14.17
CA LEU A 98 -0.32 13.22 14.25
C LEU A 98 -1.05 11.97 13.78
N GLU A 99 -0.48 11.26 12.82
CA GLU A 99 -1.05 10.05 12.24
C GLU A 99 -0.04 8.91 12.29
N SER A 100 -0.51 7.70 12.57
CA SER A 100 0.31 6.50 12.51
C SER A 100 -0.51 5.33 11.97
N GLU A 101 0.15 4.43 11.28
CA GLU A 101 -0.43 3.25 10.66
C GLU A 101 0.53 2.08 10.82
N ALA A 102 0.00 0.91 11.14
CA ALA A 102 0.71 -0.36 11.09
C ALA A 102 -0.04 -1.34 10.20
N SER A 103 0.70 -2.11 9.40
CA SER A 103 0.12 -3.09 8.50
C SER A 103 0.98 -4.32 8.29
N VAL A 104 0.32 -5.39 7.86
CA VAL A 104 0.96 -6.64 7.45
C VAL A 104 0.39 -7.05 6.11
N VAL A 105 1.23 -7.51 5.18
CA VAL A 105 0.78 -8.09 3.90
C VAL A 105 1.07 -9.57 3.90
N PHE A 106 0.03 -10.38 3.78
CA PHE A 106 0.11 -11.83 3.57
C PHE A 106 -0.02 -12.14 2.09
N PHE A 107 0.73 -13.13 1.63
CA PHE A 107 0.73 -13.58 0.24
C PHE A 107 0.39 -15.06 0.17
N THR A 108 -0.39 -15.47 -0.83
CA THR A 108 -0.45 -16.87 -1.22
C THR A 108 0.76 -17.24 -2.06
N ASP A 109 0.98 -18.53 -2.22
CA ASP A 109 1.97 -19.05 -3.16
C ASP A 109 1.57 -18.74 -4.60
N ASN A 110 2.58 -18.62 -5.46
CA ASN A 110 2.42 -18.62 -6.91
C ASN A 110 3.05 -19.92 -7.43
N ASP A 111 2.20 -20.88 -7.77
CA ASP A 111 2.61 -22.24 -8.18
C ASP A 111 3.10 -22.33 -9.63
N GLU A 112 2.96 -21.23 -10.39
CA GLU A 112 3.34 -21.13 -11.80
C GLU A 112 4.43 -20.06 -11.97
N PHE A 113 5.36 -20.00 -11.04
CA PHE A 113 6.50 -19.10 -11.13
C PHE A 113 7.54 -19.62 -12.12
N TYR A 114 8.03 -18.74 -12.99
CA TYR A 114 9.13 -18.93 -13.93
C TYR A 114 9.68 -20.36 -14.07
N GLY A 115 9.25 -21.08 -15.11
CA GLY A 115 9.69 -22.45 -15.39
C GLY A 115 8.97 -23.53 -14.56
N GLY A 116 7.79 -23.24 -14.01
CA GLY A 116 6.98 -24.19 -13.25
C GLY A 116 7.40 -24.38 -11.79
N ASN A 117 8.14 -23.42 -11.24
CA ASN A 117 8.53 -23.38 -9.84
C ASN A 117 7.42 -22.77 -8.97
N VAL A 118 7.46 -23.06 -7.67
CA VAL A 118 6.59 -22.40 -6.68
C VAL A 118 7.34 -21.22 -6.08
N ARG A 119 6.70 -20.05 -6.03
CA ARG A 119 7.21 -18.86 -5.34
C ARG A 119 6.40 -18.57 -4.08
N HIS A 120 7.02 -18.88 -2.94
CA HIS A 120 6.57 -18.46 -1.61
C HIS A 120 7.16 -17.10 -1.22
N GLN A 121 6.44 -16.33 -0.38
CA GLN A 121 6.97 -15.10 0.19
C GLN A 121 6.48 -14.91 1.63
N ASN A 122 7.43 -14.65 2.53
CA ASN A 122 7.14 -14.32 3.92
C ASN A 122 6.28 -13.04 4.02
N PRO A 123 5.41 -12.93 5.04
CA PRO A 123 4.63 -11.72 5.28
C PRO A 123 5.51 -10.46 5.39
N LEU A 124 5.03 -9.35 4.86
CA LEU A 124 5.72 -8.05 4.93
C LEU A 124 5.06 -7.15 5.97
N PHE A 125 5.86 -6.55 6.83
CA PHE A 125 5.39 -5.63 7.87
C PHE A 125 5.77 -4.20 7.50
N ALA A 126 4.87 -3.24 7.75
CA ALA A 126 5.13 -1.83 7.53
C ALA A 126 4.51 -0.97 8.64
N VAL A 127 5.23 0.07 9.03
CA VAL A 127 4.75 1.12 9.93
C VAL A 127 4.99 2.46 9.27
N GLN A 128 4.01 3.35 9.31
CA GLN A 128 4.09 4.72 8.80
C GLN A 128 3.65 5.68 9.88
N ALA A 129 4.28 6.86 9.93
CA ALA A 129 3.90 7.93 10.83
C ALA A 129 4.03 9.27 10.11
N HIS A 130 3.11 10.19 10.40
CA HIS A 130 3.09 11.54 9.85
C HIS A 130 2.82 12.56 10.95
N ALA A 131 3.49 13.70 10.87
CA ALA A 131 3.20 14.88 11.70
C ALA A 131 2.90 16.06 10.77
N ILE A 132 1.71 16.62 10.90
CA ILE A 132 1.19 17.67 10.04
C ILE A 132 0.95 18.90 10.91
N TYR A 133 1.58 20.02 10.56
CA TYR A 133 1.32 21.30 11.21
C TYR A 133 0.37 22.14 10.36
N ASN A 134 -0.77 22.53 10.93
CA ASN A 134 -1.74 23.38 10.26
C ASN A 134 -1.36 24.85 10.43
N PHE A 135 -0.74 25.43 9.40
CA PHE A 135 -0.60 26.89 9.31
C PHE A 135 -1.98 27.51 9.11
N SER A 136 -2.33 28.55 9.86
CA SER A 136 -3.63 29.22 9.77
C SER A 136 -4.00 29.57 8.31
N ALA A 137 -5.05 28.91 7.79
CA ALA A 137 -5.90 29.17 6.62
C ALA A 137 -5.34 29.75 5.29
N LYS A 138 -4.03 29.94 5.07
CA LYS A 138 -3.54 30.56 3.80
C LYS A 138 -2.43 29.83 3.04
N LEU A 139 -1.82 28.78 3.57
CA LEU A 139 -0.85 27.98 2.81
C LEU A 139 -0.85 26.52 3.27
N TRP A 140 -0.82 25.60 2.30
CA TRP A 140 -0.68 24.16 2.51
C TRP A 140 0.52 23.64 1.69
N GLY A 141 1.35 22.82 2.33
CA GLY A 141 2.42 22.04 1.71
C GLY A 141 2.64 20.76 2.52
N ARG A 142 2.87 19.63 1.84
CA ARG A 142 3.13 18.31 2.46
C ARG A 142 4.58 17.94 2.24
N SER A 143 5.28 17.58 3.31
CA SER A 143 6.56 16.86 3.22
C SER A 143 6.29 15.37 3.44
N THR A 144 6.75 14.53 2.54
CA THR A 144 6.75 13.06 2.71
C THR A 144 8.20 12.61 2.85
N GLU A 145 8.54 11.96 3.96
CA GLU A 145 9.83 11.30 4.10
C GLU A 145 9.83 10.00 3.27
N PRO A 146 10.90 9.70 2.51
CA PRO A 146 10.97 8.46 1.74
C PRO A 146 11.10 7.28 2.70
N THR A 147 10.17 6.32 2.61
CA THR A 147 10.25 5.04 3.32
C THR A 147 11.45 4.25 2.80
N THR A 148 12.48 4.07 3.63
CA THR A 148 13.58 3.13 3.36
C THR A 148 13.08 1.72 3.65
N PRO A 149 12.98 0.81 2.65
CA PRO A 149 12.69 -0.57 2.93
C PRO A 149 13.86 -1.20 3.68
N ALA A 150 13.57 -1.90 4.79
CA ALA A 150 14.57 -2.68 5.49
C ALA A 150 15.06 -3.80 4.57
N ALA A 151 16.33 -3.75 4.20
CA ALA A 151 16.98 -4.77 3.40
C ALA A 151 17.01 -6.10 4.17
N ALA A 152 16.35 -7.12 3.65
CA ALA A 152 16.63 -8.49 4.04
C ALA A 152 18.07 -8.82 3.61
N ARG A 153 18.92 -9.15 4.60
CA ARG A 153 20.26 -9.67 4.34
C ARG A 153 20.17 -11.10 3.76
N PRO A 154 21.14 -11.50 2.92
CA PRO A 154 21.12 -12.76 2.18
C PRO A 154 21.11 -14.00 3.08
#